data_AF-I3YZD6-F1
#
_entry.id   AF-I3YZD6-F1
#
_cell.length_a   1.000
_cell.length_b   1.000
_cell.length_c   1.000
_cell.angle_alpha   90.00
_cell.angle_beta   90.00
_cell.angle_gamma   90.00
#
_symmetry.space_group_name_H-M   'P 1'
#
loop_
_entity.id
_entity.type
_entity.pdbx_description
1 polymer ?
#
loop_
_entity_poly.entity_id
_entity_poly.type
_entity_poly.pdbx_seq_one_letter_code
_entity_poly.pdbx_strand_id
1 'polypeptide(L)'
;MIDVIVFLVVIALGFGVINSFSKELGVDDKKNLKNLWFYHLSFGVIYWLYIAYGPGGDSIGYYRASKELNIGEALALFGQYGPGTYGMYLLNVFPAKIIGFFGMTMLYTLIGYMGIVFFYLVFIKHIHYNSTIGKFKLFPLVFFLPNLHFWSAGLGKDTLLFFCIGLFIYSMQQPSKNVIKIVLALILSYIVRPHITIFLIASFGLGYVLDGNLKTYQKILIGGVFLIAFVSLFDNIMAFLKIEDLNTETIDQFAENRVSGLSRDHTGSGVDISSYPFPLKVFTFLYRPLFFDINGVLAIVASFENLLLLVLSWRFIRLNPIKIFNAANYMFKSMFIFLIIGSVTFSIILGNLGIMLRQKNMFIPALLFICLWSFSYNAEKK
;
A
#
# COMPACT_ATOMS: atom_id res chain seq x y z
N MET A 1 21.96 -17.10 14.66
CA MET A 1 22.77 -16.01 15.26
C MET A 1 22.69 -14.72 14.44
N ILE A 2 22.95 -14.76 13.13
CA ILE A 2 22.85 -13.58 12.23
C ILE A 2 21.48 -12.91 12.29
N ASP A 3 20.39 -13.67 12.24
CA ASP A 3 19.01 -13.13 12.30
C ASP A 3 18.71 -12.32 13.56
N VAL A 4 19.27 -12.71 14.70
CA VAL A 4 19.12 -11.99 15.97
C VAL A 4 19.89 -10.66 15.91
N ILE A 5 21.09 -10.67 15.35
CA ILE A 5 21.89 -9.46 15.14
C ILE A 5 21.15 -8.51 14.20
N VAL A 6 20.64 -9.01 13.08
CA VAL A 6 19.83 -8.22 12.12
C VAL A 6 18.62 -7.63 12.81
N PHE A 7 17.91 -8.39 13.65
CA PHE A 7 16.77 -7.88 14.40
C PHE A 7 17.14 -6.73 15.34
N LEU A 8 18.23 -6.86 16.11
CA LEU A 8 18.71 -5.78 16.98
C LEU A 8 19.13 -4.53 16.18
N VAL A 9 19.79 -4.72 15.04
CA VAL A 9 20.15 -3.62 14.13
C VAL A 9 18.90 -2.95 13.58
N VAL A 10 17.89 -3.71 13.15
CA VAL A 10 16.61 -3.20 12.67
C VAL A 10 15.93 -2.33 13.74
N ILE A 11 15.89 -2.78 15.00
CA ILE A 11 15.34 -2.00 16.12
C ILE A 11 16.04 -0.65 16.22
N ALA A 12 17.37 -0.62 16.20
CA ALA A 12 18.16 0.60 16.29
C ALA A 12 17.93 1.52 15.08
N LEU A 13 17.90 0.95 13.86
CA LEU A 13 17.66 1.71 12.64
C LEU A 13 16.27 2.34 12.60
N GLY A 14 15.24 1.69 13.15
CA GLY A 14 13.90 2.28 13.26
C GLY A 14 13.89 3.57 14.06
N PHE A 15 14.66 3.65 15.15
CA PHE A 15 14.87 4.92 15.86
C PHE A 15 15.72 5.92 15.06
N GLY A 16 16.73 5.42 14.34
CA GLY A 16 17.53 6.22 13.40
C GLY A 16 16.66 6.93 12.35
N VAL A 17 15.68 6.24 11.76
CA VAL A 17 14.73 6.81 10.80
C VAL A 17 13.98 8.00 11.41
N ILE A 18 13.45 7.86 12.63
CA ILE A 18 12.74 8.95 13.31
C ILE A 18 13.67 10.15 13.54
N ASN A 19 14.91 9.89 13.96
CA ASN A 19 15.89 10.93 14.25
C ASN A 19 16.34 11.70 13.00
N SER A 20 16.40 11.04 11.84
CA SER A 20 16.70 11.68 10.55
C SER A 20 15.70 12.78 10.16
N PHE A 21 14.45 12.70 10.65
CA PHE A 21 13.41 13.71 10.42
C PHE A 21 13.13 14.57 11.66
N SER A 22 14.05 14.57 12.64
CA SER A 22 13.86 15.27 13.92
C SER A 22 13.58 16.78 13.82
N LYS A 23 13.99 17.42 12.70
CA LYS A 23 13.73 18.84 12.41
C LYS A 23 12.31 19.10 11.92
N GLU A 24 11.65 18.10 11.35
CA GLU A 24 10.27 18.18 10.84
C GLU A 24 9.23 17.74 11.89
N LEU A 25 9.68 17.16 13.00
CA LEU A 25 8.81 16.48 13.98
C LEU A 25 8.77 17.22 15.32
N GLY A 26 7.56 17.45 15.82
CA GLY A 26 7.32 17.87 17.21
C GLY A 26 7.64 16.77 18.23
N VAL A 27 7.59 17.11 19.51
CA VAL A 27 7.84 16.15 20.61
C VAL A 27 6.79 15.03 20.60
N ASP A 28 5.51 15.39 20.44
CA ASP A 28 4.41 14.42 20.37
C ASP A 28 4.52 13.52 19.14
N ASP A 29 4.94 14.07 17.99
CA ASP A 29 5.13 13.28 16.77
C ASP A 29 6.23 12.24 16.91
N LYS A 30 7.37 12.62 17.54
CA LYS A 30 8.45 11.68 17.85
C LYS A 30 7.96 10.56 18.76
N LYS A 31 7.12 10.88 19.76
CA LYS A 31 6.52 9.86 20.64
C LYS A 31 5.58 8.94 19.86
N ASN A 32 4.72 9.50 19.02
CA ASN A 32 3.76 8.73 18.22
C ASN A 32 4.47 7.80 17.22
N LEU A 33 5.51 8.29 16.53
CA LEU A 33 6.31 7.47 15.63
C LEU A 33 7.05 6.36 16.37
N LYS A 34 7.59 6.59 17.57
CA LYS A 34 8.17 5.52 18.40
C LYS A 34 7.13 4.44 18.74
N ASN A 35 5.92 4.84 19.11
CA ASN A 35 4.83 3.90 19.37
C ASN A 35 4.45 3.11 18.10
N LEU A 36 4.35 3.79 16.95
CA LEU A 36 4.11 3.16 15.65
C LEU A 36 5.25 2.21 15.27
N TRP A 37 6.51 2.52 15.61
CA TRP A 37 7.64 1.64 15.35
C TRP A 37 7.50 0.32 16.10
N PHE A 38 7.28 0.37 17.41
CA PHE A 38 7.08 -0.84 18.21
C PHE A 38 5.86 -1.64 17.77
N TYR A 39 4.76 -0.94 17.46
CA TYR A 39 3.56 -1.58 16.92
C TYR A 39 3.87 -2.29 15.59
N HIS A 40 4.47 -1.59 14.63
CA HIS A 40 4.84 -2.17 13.34
C HIS A 40 5.85 -3.32 13.46
N LEU A 41 6.83 -3.21 14.36
CA LEU A 41 7.79 -4.26 14.65
C LEU A 41 7.09 -5.53 15.16
N SER A 42 6.09 -5.38 16.04
CA SER A 42 5.28 -6.51 16.52
C SER A 42 4.53 -7.19 15.36
N PHE A 43 4.00 -6.41 14.41
CA PHE A 43 3.37 -6.95 13.20
C PHE A 43 4.35 -7.68 12.30
N GLY A 44 5.61 -7.25 12.21
CA GLY A 44 6.65 -8.00 11.51
C GLY A 44 6.86 -9.39 12.11
N VAL A 45 6.89 -9.49 13.44
CA VAL A 45 7.04 -10.77 14.15
C VAL A 45 5.78 -11.63 13.98
N ILE A 46 4.59 -11.04 14.11
CA ILE A 46 3.30 -11.72 13.86
C ILE A 46 3.24 -12.26 12.43
N TYR A 47 3.63 -11.45 11.44
CA TYR A 47 3.69 -11.84 10.04
C TYR A 47 4.64 -13.02 9.84
N TRP A 48 5.85 -12.96 10.41
CA TRP A 48 6.79 -14.06 10.34
C TRP A 48 6.22 -15.35 10.95
N LEU A 49 5.61 -15.28 12.13
CA LEU A 49 4.97 -16.43 12.77
C LEU A 49 3.85 -17.01 11.90
N TYR A 50 3.00 -16.14 11.36
CA TYR A 50 1.89 -16.52 10.48
C TYR A 50 2.39 -17.27 9.23
N ILE A 51 3.45 -16.79 8.60
CA ILE A 51 4.00 -17.42 7.39
C ILE A 51 4.82 -18.68 7.71
N ALA A 52 5.59 -18.68 8.80
CA ALA A 52 6.48 -19.79 9.16
C ALA A 52 5.72 -21.02 9.68
N TYR A 53 4.62 -20.81 10.41
CA TYR A 53 3.85 -21.88 11.07
C TYR A 53 2.41 -22.02 10.55
N GLY A 54 1.93 -21.08 9.75
CA GLY A 54 0.59 -21.12 9.16
C GLY A 54 0.59 -21.62 7.71
N PRO A 55 -0.35 -21.16 6.85
CA PRO A 55 -0.56 -21.69 5.51
C PRO A 55 0.59 -21.40 4.51
N GLY A 56 1.63 -20.68 4.94
CA GLY A 56 2.72 -20.22 4.08
C GLY A 56 2.32 -18.99 3.28
N GLY A 57 3.03 -18.73 2.18
CA GLY A 57 2.74 -17.65 1.25
C GLY A 57 3.92 -17.32 0.34
N ASP A 58 3.69 -16.41 -0.62
CA ASP A 58 4.66 -15.99 -1.64
C ASP A 58 6.03 -15.62 -1.06
N SER A 59 6.06 -15.08 0.17
CA SER A 59 7.25 -14.64 0.90
C SER A 59 8.30 -15.73 1.07
N ILE A 60 7.87 -16.96 1.36
CA ILE A 60 8.79 -18.10 1.48
C ILE A 60 9.36 -18.43 0.10
N GLY A 61 8.52 -18.35 -0.94
CA GLY A 61 8.94 -18.53 -2.34
C GLY A 61 10.01 -17.52 -2.73
N TYR A 62 9.76 -16.22 -2.49
CA TYR A 62 10.74 -15.15 -2.73
C TYR A 62 12.05 -15.41 -2.00
N TYR A 63 11.99 -15.80 -0.72
CA TYR A 63 13.20 -16.08 0.06
C TYR A 63 13.99 -17.28 -0.47
N ARG A 64 13.33 -18.43 -0.68
CA ARG A 64 14.00 -19.67 -1.10
C ARG A 64 14.61 -19.53 -2.48
N ALA A 65 13.83 -19.02 -3.45
CA ALA A 65 14.32 -18.82 -4.80
C ALA A 65 15.52 -17.86 -4.83
N SER A 66 15.44 -16.70 -4.16
CA SER A 66 16.56 -15.76 -4.07
C SER A 66 17.80 -16.33 -3.41
N LYS A 67 17.64 -17.26 -2.45
CA LYS A 67 18.76 -17.86 -1.74
C LYS A 67 19.53 -18.85 -2.61
N GLU A 68 18.82 -19.58 -3.47
CA GLU A 68 19.40 -20.57 -4.39
C GLU A 68 20.03 -19.90 -5.61
N LEU A 69 19.41 -18.84 -6.14
CA LEU A 69 19.88 -18.15 -7.34
C LEU A 69 21.20 -17.39 -7.11
N ASN A 70 22.01 -17.28 -8.15
CA ASN A 70 23.06 -16.26 -8.24
C ASN A 70 22.57 -14.98 -8.96
N ILE A 71 23.36 -13.90 -8.87
CA ILE A 71 22.96 -12.60 -9.44
C ILE A 71 22.78 -12.66 -10.96
N GLY A 72 23.58 -13.45 -11.66
CA GLY A 72 23.49 -13.63 -13.12
C GLY A 72 22.20 -14.33 -13.53
N GLU A 73 21.84 -15.41 -12.82
CA GLU A 73 20.59 -16.14 -13.02
C GLU A 73 19.38 -15.27 -12.69
N ALA A 74 19.41 -14.54 -11.57
CA ALA A 74 18.32 -13.64 -11.20
C ALA A 74 18.12 -12.53 -12.24
N LEU A 75 19.20 -11.97 -12.80
CA LEU A 75 19.14 -11.00 -13.90
C LEU A 75 18.60 -11.61 -15.18
N ALA A 76 19.01 -12.84 -15.54
CA ALA A 76 18.52 -13.53 -16.72
C ALA A 76 17.01 -13.81 -16.62
N LEU A 77 16.55 -14.29 -15.47
CA LEU A 77 15.12 -14.52 -15.20
C LEU A 77 14.32 -13.23 -15.24
N PHE A 78 14.83 -12.15 -14.65
CA PHE A 78 14.19 -10.84 -14.73
C PHE A 78 14.13 -10.32 -16.18
N GLY A 79 15.19 -10.53 -16.98
CA GLY A 79 15.19 -10.16 -18.40
C GLY A 79 14.21 -10.95 -19.24
N GLN A 80 14.01 -12.24 -18.93
CA GLN A 80 13.12 -13.13 -19.68
C GLN A 80 11.64 -12.95 -19.31
N TYR A 81 11.33 -12.88 -18.01
CA TYR A 81 9.95 -12.91 -17.50
C TYR A 81 9.46 -11.55 -17.00
N GLY A 82 10.37 -10.60 -16.78
CA GLY A 82 10.04 -9.24 -16.42
C GLY A 82 9.77 -9.00 -14.92
N PRO A 83 9.13 -7.85 -14.59
CA PRO A 83 8.90 -7.39 -13.23
C PRO A 83 7.85 -8.21 -12.46
N GLY A 84 7.74 -7.98 -11.15
CA GLY A 84 6.88 -8.76 -10.27
C GLY A 84 7.69 -9.80 -9.48
N THR A 85 7.38 -11.08 -9.67
CA THR A 85 7.99 -12.18 -8.89
C THR A 85 9.50 -12.27 -9.12
N TYR A 86 9.95 -12.17 -10.36
CA TYR A 86 11.38 -12.20 -10.69
C TYR A 86 12.10 -10.91 -10.26
N GLY A 87 11.38 -9.78 -10.21
CA GLY A 87 11.87 -8.56 -9.57
C GLY A 87 12.16 -8.77 -8.09
N MET A 88 11.28 -9.48 -7.37
CA MET A 88 11.55 -9.88 -5.98
C MET A 88 12.75 -10.81 -5.87
N TYR A 89 12.96 -11.72 -6.82
CA TYR A 89 14.13 -12.59 -6.80
C TYR A 89 15.43 -11.79 -6.91
N LEU A 90 15.46 -10.86 -7.88
CA LEU A 90 16.60 -9.98 -8.12
C LEU A 90 16.92 -9.08 -6.91
N LEU A 91 15.90 -8.45 -6.31
CA LEU A 91 16.11 -7.56 -5.16
C LEU A 91 16.60 -8.29 -3.91
N ASN A 92 16.23 -9.56 -3.74
CA ASN A 92 16.53 -10.32 -2.54
C ASN A 92 17.72 -11.28 -2.67
N VAL A 93 18.30 -11.46 -3.87
CA VAL A 93 19.38 -12.43 -4.12
C VAL A 93 20.61 -12.23 -3.23
N PHE A 94 20.99 -10.98 -2.97
CA PHE A 94 22.11 -10.66 -2.09
C PHE A 94 21.77 -10.87 -0.61
N PRO A 95 20.74 -10.22 -0.03
CA PRO A 95 20.48 -10.34 1.39
C PRO A 95 20.00 -11.74 1.80
N ALA A 96 19.32 -12.49 0.93
CA ALA A 96 18.86 -13.86 1.23
C ALA A 96 20.01 -14.89 1.39
N LYS A 97 21.19 -14.60 0.85
CA LYS A 97 22.40 -15.44 1.03
C LYS A 97 23.03 -15.30 2.40
N ILE A 98 22.90 -14.13 3.00
CA ILE A 98 23.56 -13.78 4.26
C ILE A 98 22.60 -13.99 5.45
N ILE A 99 21.31 -13.71 5.24
CA ILE A 99 20.32 -13.58 6.31
C ILE A 99 19.27 -14.70 6.19
N GLY A 100 18.81 -15.21 7.33
CA GLY A 100 17.67 -16.12 7.42
C GLY A 100 16.35 -15.45 7.07
N PHE A 101 15.30 -16.26 6.95
CA PHE A 101 13.96 -15.77 6.60
C PHE A 101 13.40 -14.78 7.64
N PHE A 102 13.68 -15.00 8.92
CA PHE A 102 13.26 -14.06 9.98
C PHE A 102 13.96 -12.72 9.83
N GLY A 103 15.29 -12.72 9.71
CA GLY A 103 16.06 -11.48 9.52
C GLY A 103 15.66 -10.73 8.24
N MET A 104 15.37 -11.44 7.15
CA MET A 104 14.81 -10.85 5.92
C MET A 104 13.44 -10.20 6.16
N THR A 105 12.56 -10.86 6.92
CA THR A 105 11.26 -10.30 7.29
C THR A 105 11.44 -9.02 8.11
N MET A 106 12.36 -9.00 9.08
CA MET A 106 12.64 -7.81 9.89
C MET A 106 13.21 -6.64 9.07
N LEU A 107 14.05 -6.92 8.07
CA LEU A 107 14.49 -5.88 7.14
C LEU A 107 13.32 -5.27 6.36
N TYR A 108 12.37 -6.08 5.92
CA TYR A 108 11.17 -5.58 5.26
C TYR A 108 10.25 -4.83 6.22
N THR A 109 10.15 -5.26 7.47
CA THR A 109 9.46 -4.49 8.52
C THR A 109 10.05 -3.09 8.70
N LEU A 110 11.38 -2.94 8.62
CA LEU A 110 12.01 -1.61 8.62
C LEU A 110 11.61 -0.79 7.39
N ILE A 111 11.62 -1.40 6.20
CA ILE A 111 11.24 -0.73 4.94
C ILE A 111 9.76 -0.28 4.98
N GLY A 112 8.86 -1.14 5.45
CA GLY A 112 7.45 -0.81 5.66
C GLY A 112 7.26 0.35 6.61
N TYR A 113 7.98 0.35 7.72
CA TYR A 113 7.97 1.45 8.68
C TYR A 113 8.48 2.76 8.09
N MET A 114 9.51 2.75 7.25
CA MET A 114 9.92 3.96 6.53
C MET A 114 8.78 4.52 5.66
N GLY A 115 7.98 3.64 5.02
CA GLY A 115 6.76 4.03 4.32
C GLY A 115 5.76 4.73 5.25
N ILE A 116 5.50 4.17 6.44
CA ILE A 116 4.65 4.77 7.47
C ILE A 116 5.15 6.17 7.85
N VAL A 117 6.45 6.33 8.09
CA VAL A 117 7.05 7.62 8.43
C VAL A 117 6.83 8.64 7.31
N PHE A 118 7.03 8.27 6.05
CA PHE A 118 6.79 9.19 4.92
C PHE A 118 5.33 9.64 4.83
N PHE A 119 4.38 8.71 4.97
CA PHE A 119 2.96 9.07 5.03
C PHE A 119 2.66 9.97 6.24
N TYR A 120 3.20 9.66 7.42
CA TYR A 120 3.02 10.47 8.62
C TYR A 120 3.51 11.91 8.41
N LEU A 121 4.69 12.10 7.80
CA LEU A 121 5.25 13.41 7.48
C LEU A 121 4.39 14.21 6.50
N VAL A 122 3.79 13.54 5.51
CA VAL A 122 2.84 14.18 4.59
C VAL A 122 1.58 14.62 5.33
N PHE A 123 1.08 13.80 6.26
CA PHE A 123 -0.14 14.10 7.01
C PHE A 123 0.05 15.31 7.95
N ILE A 124 1.13 15.35 8.74
CA ILE A 124 1.37 16.48 9.66
C ILE A 124 1.50 17.82 8.92
N LYS A 125 2.03 17.81 7.69
CA LYS A 125 2.27 19.02 6.93
C LYS A 125 1.00 19.57 6.26
N HIS A 126 0.04 18.72 5.94
CA HIS A 126 -1.17 19.10 5.20
C HIS A 126 -2.45 19.08 6.03
N ILE A 127 -2.47 18.43 7.19
CA ILE A 127 -3.65 18.32 8.08
C ILE A 127 -3.41 19.19 9.30
N HIS A 128 -3.89 20.44 9.25
CA HIS A 128 -3.69 21.41 10.33
C HIS A 128 -4.69 21.22 11.49
N TYR A 129 -5.93 20.85 11.19
CA TYR A 129 -6.98 20.64 12.18
C TYR A 129 -7.33 19.17 12.32
N ASN A 130 -6.97 18.61 13.47
CA ASN A 130 -7.15 17.20 13.75
C ASN A 130 -8.57 16.92 14.22
N SER A 131 -9.35 16.24 13.38
CA SER A 131 -10.72 15.85 13.71
C SER A 131 -10.75 14.78 14.80
N THR A 132 -11.77 14.84 15.65
CA THR A 132 -11.98 13.85 16.72
C THR A 132 -13.17 12.94 16.42
N ILE A 133 -13.11 11.72 16.96
CA ILE A 133 -14.27 10.86 17.19
C ILE A 133 -14.43 10.74 18.70
N GLY A 134 -15.48 11.34 19.24
CA GLY A 134 -15.63 11.50 20.69
C GLY A 134 -14.44 12.27 21.28
N LYS A 135 -13.70 11.64 22.20
CA LYS A 135 -12.52 12.22 22.85
C LYS A 135 -11.19 11.91 22.14
N PHE A 136 -11.20 11.04 21.13
CA PHE A 136 -9.98 10.58 20.47
C PHE A 136 -9.70 11.36 19.20
N LYS A 137 -8.45 11.82 19.02
CA LYS A 137 -7.97 12.43 17.79
C LYS A 137 -7.80 11.35 16.71
N LEU A 138 -8.32 11.60 15.51
CA LEU A 138 -8.24 10.65 14.40
C LEU A 138 -6.81 10.45 13.91
N PHE A 139 -6.04 11.53 13.82
CA PHE A 139 -4.60 11.44 13.58
C PHE A 139 -3.86 11.48 14.92
N PRO A 140 -2.87 10.61 15.17
CA PRO A 140 -2.36 9.54 14.31
C PRO A 140 -3.07 8.19 14.49
N LEU A 141 -4.21 8.12 15.21
CA LEU A 141 -4.90 6.86 15.52
C LEU A 141 -5.18 5.98 14.28
N VAL A 142 -5.55 6.58 13.15
CA VAL A 142 -5.78 5.86 11.88
C VAL A 142 -4.55 5.16 11.32
N PHE A 143 -3.34 5.50 11.79
CA PHE A 143 -2.14 4.77 11.40
C PHE A 143 -1.98 3.46 12.16
N PHE A 144 -2.68 3.24 13.28
CA PHE A 144 -2.60 2.00 14.07
C PHE A 144 -3.52 0.89 13.53
N LEU A 145 -3.99 0.99 12.29
CA LEU A 145 -4.83 -0.04 11.68
C LEU A 145 -4.03 -1.35 11.51
N PRO A 146 -4.38 -2.45 12.22
CA PRO A 146 -3.68 -3.72 12.11
C PRO A 146 -3.40 -4.24 10.67
N ASN A 147 -4.34 -4.17 9.71
CA ASN A 147 -4.07 -4.64 8.34
C ASN A 147 -3.03 -3.77 7.63
N LEU A 148 -3.02 -2.46 7.92
CA LEU A 148 -2.01 -1.55 7.37
C LEU A 148 -0.61 -2.07 7.71
N HIS A 149 -0.42 -2.44 8.98
CA HIS A 149 0.85 -2.96 9.48
C HIS A 149 1.13 -4.39 9.03
N PHE A 150 0.14 -5.29 9.08
CA PHE A 150 0.33 -6.69 8.70
C PHE A 150 0.83 -6.84 7.26
N TRP A 151 0.21 -6.14 6.30
CA TRP A 151 0.57 -6.23 4.88
C TRP A 151 1.75 -5.35 4.48
N SER A 152 2.25 -4.49 5.37
CA SER A 152 3.46 -3.68 5.13
C SER A 152 4.67 -4.12 5.95
N ALA A 153 4.56 -5.09 6.85
CA ALA A 153 5.66 -5.54 7.70
C ALA A 153 6.40 -6.78 7.17
N GLY A 154 5.86 -7.46 6.16
CA GLY A 154 6.34 -8.75 5.68
C GLY A 154 7.29 -8.70 4.48
N LEU A 155 8.07 -9.78 4.27
CA LEU A 155 8.84 -9.97 3.02
C LEU A 155 7.86 -10.12 1.84
N GLY A 156 7.76 -9.12 0.97
CA GLY A 156 6.81 -9.19 -0.13
C GLY A 156 6.76 -7.94 -1.00
N LYS A 157 6.05 -8.07 -2.11
CA LYS A 157 5.81 -6.98 -3.07
C LYS A 157 5.10 -5.80 -2.40
N ASP A 158 4.13 -6.09 -1.53
CA ASP A 158 3.24 -5.09 -0.94
C ASP A 158 3.99 -4.13 0.00
N THR A 159 4.92 -4.65 0.80
CA THR A 159 5.79 -3.86 1.67
C THR A 159 6.69 -2.91 0.88
N LEU A 160 7.35 -3.40 -0.18
CA LEU A 160 8.19 -2.54 -1.04
C LEU A 160 7.35 -1.47 -1.74
N LEU A 161 6.17 -1.84 -2.24
CA LEU A 161 5.27 -0.87 -2.88
C LEU A 161 4.78 0.16 -1.89
N PHE A 162 4.39 -0.24 -0.68
CA PHE A 162 3.97 0.67 0.37
C PHE A 162 5.05 1.70 0.70
N PHE A 163 6.30 1.26 0.83
CA PHE A 163 7.46 2.14 0.96
C PHE A 163 7.65 3.07 -0.25
N CYS A 164 7.62 2.53 -1.48
CA CYS A 164 7.82 3.31 -2.69
C CYS A 164 6.75 4.39 -2.86
N ILE A 165 5.48 4.07 -2.60
CA ILE A 165 4.37 5.02 -2.66
C ILE A 165 4.59 6.10 -1.59
N GLY A 166 4.90 5.73 -0.35
CA GLY A 166 5.19 6.70 0.72
C GLY A 166 6.35 7.64 0.37
N LEU A 167 7.49 7.08 -0.07
CA LEU A 167 8.67 7.84 -0.48
C LEU A 167 8.37 8.77 -1.65
N PHE A 168 7.63 8.30 -2.65
CA PHE A 168 7.24 9.08 -3.81
C PHE A 168 6.35 10.26 -3.40
N ILE A 169 5.26 10.02 -2.67
CA ILE A 169 4.33 11.06 -2.23
C ILE A 169 5.04 12.09 -1.34
N TYR A 170 5.85 11.64 -0.39
CA TYR A 170 6.65 12.55 0.45
C TYR A 170 7.59 13.41 -0.40
N SER A 171 8.26 12.82 -1.38
CA SER A 171 9.20 13.52 -2.27
C SER A 171 8.52 14.52 -3.19
N MET A 172 7.30 14.23 -3.64
CA MET A 172 6.48 15.11 -4.49
C MET A 172 6.03 16.41 -3.80
N GLN A 173 6.22 16.54 -2.49
CA GLN A 173 6.05 17.82 -1.80
C GLN A 173 7.09 18.87 -2.21
N GLN A 174 8.29 18.43 -2.63
CA GLN A 174 9.39 19.28 -3.11
C GLN A 174 10.14 18.55 -4.23
N PRO A 175 9.54 18.41 -5.43
CA PRO A 175 10.04 17.50 -6.46
C PRO A 175 11.42 17.89 -6.97
N SER A 176 11.70 19.20 -7.09
CA SER A 176 13.01 19.71 -7.54
C SER A 176 14.17 19.35 -6.61
N LYS A 177 13.92 19.22 -5.30
CA LYS A 177 14.94 18.84 -4.32
C LYS A 177 15.06 17.33 -4.11
N ASN A 178 14.03 16.57 -4.50
CA ASN A 178 13.93 15.14 -4.21
C ASN A 178 13.96 14.26 -5.47
N VAL A 179 14.53 14.74 -6.58
CA VAL A 179 14.59 14.01 -7.86
C VAL A 179 15.14 12.60 -7.70
N ILE A 180 16.23 12.43 -6.94
CA ILE A 180 16.85 11.12 -6.70
C ILE A 180 15.87 10.17 -5.99
N LYS A 181 15.15 10.66 -4.97
CA LYS A 181 14.16 9.85 -4.23
C LYS A 181 12.97 9.47 -5.10
N ILE A 182 12.52 10.39 -5.97
CA ILE A 182 11.43 10.15 -6.93
C ILE A 182 11.85 9.04 -7.91
N VAL A 183 13.01 9.19 -8.55
CA VAL A 183 13.52 8.20 -9.51
C VAL A 183 13.71 6.85 -8.85
N LEU A 184 14.29 6.81 -7.64
CA LEU A 184 14.44 5.58 -6.87
C LEU A 184 13.09 4.91 -6.58
N ALA A 185 12.10 5.66 -6.11
CA ALA A 185 10.76 5.14 -5.84
C ALA A 185 10.07 4.60 -7.10
N LEU A 186 10.23 5.28 -8.25
CA LEU A 186 9.65 4.85 -9.52
C LEU A 186 10.33 3.60 -10.07
N ILE A 187 11.67 3.50 -10.00
CA ILE A 187 12.41 2.30 -10.43
C ILE A 187 12.04 1.10 -9.56
N LEU A 188 12.07 1.26 -8.24
CA LEU A 188 11.74 0.17 -7.32
C LEU A 188 10.27 -0.26 -7.45
N SER A 189 9.34 0.68 -7.56
CA SER A 189 7.94 0.34 -7.81
C SER A 189 7.76 -0.35 -9.16
N TYR A 190 8.52 0.01 -10.20
CA TYR A 190 8.41 -0.63 -11.52
C TYR A 190 8.90 -2.08 -11.49
N ILE A 191 10.04 -2.35 -10.84
CA ILE A 191 10.60 -3.70 -10.70
C ILE A 191 9.58 -4.65 -10.03
N VAL A 192 8.78 -4.13 -9.11
CA VAL A 192 7.87 -4.92 -8.30
C VAL A 192 6.44 -4.93 -8.86
N ARG A 193 5.91 -3.78 -9.31
CA ARG A 193 4.57 -3.60 -9.90
C ARG A 193 4.52 -2.41 -10.90
N PRO A 194 4.78 -2.65 -12.19
CA PRO A 194 4.79 -1.60 -13.22
C PRO A 194 3.50 -0.79 -13.32
N HIS A 195 2.35 -1.45 -13.16
CA HIS A 195 1.04 -0.81 -13.27
C HIS A 195 0.85 0.25 -12.17
N ILE A 196 1.33 0.02 -10.95
CA ILE A 196 1.26 1.02 -9.88
C ILE A 196 2.15 2.22 -10.17
N THR A 197 3.34 2.01 -10.76
CA THR A 197 4.22 3.09 -11.20
C THR A 197 3.52 4.00 -12.21
N ILE A 198 2.81 3.42 -13.18
CA ILE A 198 2.00 4.17 -14.15
C ILE A 198 0.92 4.97 -13.42
N PHE A 199 0.23 4.37 -12.44
CA PHE A 199 -0.79 5.08 -11.66
C PHE A 199 -0.22 6.26 -10.88
N LEU A 200 0.95 6.11 -10.27
CA LEU A 200 1.62 7.20 -9.56
C LEU A 200 1.96 8.36 -10.49
N ILE A 201 2.60 8.07 -11.64
CA ILE A 201 2.98 9.09 -12.63
C ILE A 201 1.75 9.78 -13.20
N ALA A 202 0.73 9.01 -13.60
CA ALA A 202 -0.50 9.56 -14.16
C ALA A 202 -1.24 10.44 -13.15
N SER A 203 -1.39 9.98 -11.91
CA SER A 203 -2.15 10.70 -10.88
C SER A 203 -1.46 11.99 -10.43
N PHE A 204 -0.14 11.94 -10.27
CA PHE A 204 0.63 13.13 -9.88
C PHE A 204 0.88 14.08 -11.05
N GLY A 205 0.94 13.58 -12.29
CA GLY A 205 0.94 14.41 -13.49
C GLY A 205 -0.40 15.14 -13.68
N LEU A 206 -1.51 14.41 -13.64
CA LEU A 206 -2.85 14.99 -13.77
C LEU A 206 -3.18 15.96 -12.63
N GLY A 207 -2.87 15.61 -11.38
CA GLY A 207 -3.08 16.54 -10.27
C GLY A 207 -2.31 17.85 -10.44
N TYR A 208 -1.10 17.79 -11.01
CA TYR A 208 -0.26 18.98 -11.24
C TYR A 208 -0.85 19.84 -12.34
N VAL A 209 -1.38 19.21 -13.39
CA VAL A 209 -2.09 19.89 -14.46
C VAL A 209 -3.36 20.58 -13.94
N LEU A 210 -4.11 19.91 -13.06
CA LEU A 210 -5.35 20.45 -12.50
C LEU A 210 -5.09 21.65 -11.57
N ASP A 211 -4.09 21.55 -10.70
CA ASP A 211 -3.77 22.61 -9.71
C ASP A 211 -2.83 23.69 -10.25
N GLY A 212 -2.02 23.38 -11.26
CA GLY A 212 -1.02 24.28 -11.81
C GLY A 212 -1.62 25.48 -12.54
N ASN A 213 -0.80 26.53 -12.67
CA ASN A 213 -1.09 27.79 -13.38
C ASN A 213 -1.10 27.63 -14.91
N LEU A 214 -1.48 26.46 -15.43
CA LEU A 214 -1.57 26.20 -16.87
C LEU A 214 -2.87 26.76 -17.45
N LYS A 215 -2.82 27.18 -18.72
CA LYS A 215 -4.03 27.60 -19.44
C LYS A 215 -4.95 26.41 -19.69
N THR A 216 -6.27 26.62 -19.73
CA THR A 216 -7.26 25.54 -19.85
C THR A 216 -7.02 24.61 -21.06
N TYR A 217 -6.60 25.15 -22.21
CA TYR A 217 -6.28 24.31 -23.38
C TYR A 217 -5.06 23.40 -23.16
N GLN A 218 -4.05 23.84 -22.40
CA GLN A 218 -2.90 23.02 -22.04
C GLN A 218 -3.32 21.90 -21.09
N LYS A 219 -4.25 22.19 -20.16
CA LYS A 219 -4.82 21.19 -19.27
C LYS A 219 -5.57 20.11 -20.05
N ILE A 220 -6.37 20.50 -21.03
CA ILE A 220 -7.11 19.57 -21.89
C ILE A 220 -6.15 18.74 -22.74
N LEU A 221 -5.14 19.35 -23.36
CA LEU A 221 -4.18 18.64 -24.20
C LEU A 221 -3.36 17.62 -23.40
N ILE A 222 -2.77 18.02 -22.27
CA ILE A 222 -1.96 17.13 -21.44
C ILE A 222 -2.86 16.03 -20.84
N GLY A 223 -4.04 16.40 -20.33
CA GLY A 223 -5.01 15.44 -19.82
C GLY A 223 -5.45 14.41 -20.88
N GLY A 224 -5.65 14.87 -22.12
CA GLY A 224 -5.95 14.01 -23.26
C GLY A 224 -4.81 13.03 -23.57
N VAL A 225 -3.55 13.48 -23.57
CA VAL A 225 -2.38 12.60 -23.76
C VAL A 225 -2.30 11.53 -22.67
N PHE A 226 -2.49 11.89 -21.40
CA PHE A 226 -2.51 10.92 -20.30
C PHE A 226 -3.66 9.93 -20.43
N LEU A 227 -4.85 10.39 -20.84
CA LEU A 227 -6.00 9.52 -21.05
C LEU A 227 -5.74 8.53 -22.19
N ILE A 228 -5.20 8.98 -23.32
CA ILE A 228 -4.83 8.13 -24.45
C ILE A 228 -3.78 7.10 -24.01
N ALA A 229 -2.73 7.53 -23.30
CA ALA A 229 -1.71 6.62 -22.78
C ALA A 229 -2.30 5.58 -21.83
N PHE A 230 -3.21 5.99 -20.92
CA PHE A 230 -3.88 5.07 -20.02
C PHE A 230 -4.73 4.04 -20.76
N VAL A 231 -5.56 4.48 -21.72
CA VAL A 231 -6.42 3.60 -22.51
C VAL A 231 -5.59 2.62 -23.34
N SER A 232 -4.52 3.08 -24.00
CA SER A 232 -3.62 2.24 -24.79
C SER A 232 -2.87 1.19 -23.95
N LEU A 233 -2.58 1.51 -22.69
CA LEU A 233 -1.90 0.58 -21.77
C LEU A 233 -2.88 -0.25 -20.93
N PHE A 234 -4.17 0.05 -20.96
CA PHE A 234 -5.16 -0.56 -20.08
C PHE A 234 -5.23 -2.07 -20.26
N ASP A 235 -5.31 -2.56 -21.50
CA ASP A 235 -5.39 -4.00 -21.77
C ASP A 235 -4.14 -4.76 -21.31
N ASN A 236 -2.95 -4.14 -21.44
CA ASN A 236 -1.70 -4.72 -20.94
C ASN A 236 -1.68 -4.76 -19.41
N ILE A 237 -2.15 -3.70 -18.75
CA ILE A 237 -2.31 -3.66 -17.29
C ILE A 237 -3.29 -4.74 -16.84
N MET A 238 -4.40 -4.92 -17.57
CA MET A 238 -5.40 -5.94 -17.28
C MET A 238 -4.87 -7.35 -17.46
N ALA A 239 -4.16 -7.63 -18.56
CA ALA A 239 -3.54 -8.92 -18.80
C ALA A 239 -2.52 -9.26 -17.71
N PHE A 240 -1.67 -8.30 -17.34
CA PHE A 240 -0.69 -8.49 -16.27
C PHE A 240 -1.35 -8.80 -14.93
N LEU A 241 -2.40 -8.05 -14.57
CA LEU A 241 -3.10 -8.24 -13.30
C LEU A 241 -3.84 -9.59 -13.24
N LYS A 242 -4.43 -10.05 -14.36
CA LYS A 242 -5.05 -11.38 -14.44
C LYS A 242 -4.02 -12.50 -14.25
N ILE A 243 -2.84 -12.37 -14.87
CA ILE A 243 -1.75 -13.34 -14.70
C ILE A 243 -1.26 -13.35 -13.24
N GLU A 244 -1.18 -12.18 -12.60
CA GLU A 244 -0.81 -12.08 -11.18
C GLU A 244 -1.83 -12.77 -10.28
N ASP A 245 -3.13 -12.58 -10.53
CA ASP A 245 -4.23 -13.18 -9.76
C ASP A 245 -4.26 -14.71 -9.90
N LEU A 246 -4.13 -15.23 -11.13
CA LEU A 246 -4.07 -16.68 -11.40
C LEU A 246 -2.87 -17.35 -10.70
N ASN A 247 -1.71 -16.70 -10.70
CA ASN A 247 -0.54 -17.22 -9.98
C ASN A 247 -0.76 -17.27 -8.47
N THR A 248 -1.50 -16.31 -7.89
CA THR A 248 -1.84 -16.34 -6.47
C THR A 248 -2.88 -17.41 -6.13
N GLU A 249 -3.89 -17.61 -6.98
CA GLU A 249 -4.89 -18.69 -6.80
C GLU A 249 -4.26 -20.08 -6.86
N THR A 250 -3.28 -20.29 -7.75
CA THR A 250 -2.61 -21.59 -7.88
C THR A 250 -1.88 -21.95 -6.59
N ILE A 251 -1.32 -20.96 -5.89
CA ILE A 251 -0.62 -21.12 -4.60
C ILE A 251 -1.62 -21.35 -3.46
N ASP A 252 -2.77 -20.67 -3.46
CA ASP A 252 -3.85 -20.91 -2.50
C ASP A 252 -4.42 -22.34 -2.63
N GLN A 253 -4.53 -22.88 -3.85
CA GLN A 253 -4.89 -24.30 -4.06
C GLN A 253 -3.83 -25.27 -3.51
N PHE A 254 -2.54 -24.91 -3.58
CA PHE A 254 -1.47 -25.69 -2.93
C PHE A 254 -1.54 -25.59 -1.40
N ALA A 255 -1.99 -24.46 -0.85
CA ALA A 255 -2.23 -24.28 0.58
C ALA A 255 -3.49 -25.05 1.04
N GLU A 256 -4.59 -25.01 0.29
CA GLU A 256 -5.81 -25.80 0.54
C GLU A 256 -5.53 -27.30 0.52
N ASN A 257 -4.66 -27.77 -0.38
CA ASN A 257 -4.24 -29.18 -0.42
C ASN A 257 -3.51 -29.63 0.86
N ARG A 258 -2.83 -28.72 1.58
CA ARG A 258 -2.25 -29.00 2.92
C ARG A 258 -3.23 -28.83 4.07
N VAL A 259 -4.30 -28.06 3.89
CA VAL A 259 -5.38 -27.87 4.87
C VAL A 259 -6.46 -28.96 4.78
N SER A 260 -6.38 -29.84 3.78
CA SER A 260 -7.28 -30.99 3.57
C SER A 260 -7.41 -31.97 4.77
N GLY A 261 -6.57 -31.83 5.81
CA GLY A 261 -6.68 -32.56 7.08
C GLY A 261 -7.51 -31.88 8.20
N LEU A 262 -7.94 -30.63 8.03
CA LEU A 262 -8.72 -29.89 9.03
C LEU A 262 -9.89 -29.15 8.34
N SER A 263 -11.09 -29.71 8.53
CA SER A 263 -12.40 -29.13 8.20
C SER A 263 -12.63 -28.77 6.72
N ARG A 264 -13.08 -29.79 5.97
CA ARG A 264 -14.01 -29.62 4.85
C ARG A 264 -15.28 -29.01 5.42
N ASP A 265 -15.50 -27.72 5.21
CA ASP A 265 -16.81 -27.06 5.05
C ASP A 265 -16.58 -25.54 4.89
N HIS A 266 -16.69 -25.05 3.64
CA HIS A 266 -16.77 -23.64 3.25
C HIS A 266 -15.50 -22.76 3.34
N THR A 267 -14.50 -22.95 2.47
CA THR A 267 -13.56 -21.86 2.11
C THR A 267 -14.23 -20.85 1.16
N GLY A 268 -15.32 -20.21 1.60
CA GLY A 268 -16.13 -19.25 0.83
C GLY A 268 -15.55 -17.82 0.81
N SER A 269 -14.28 -17.65 0.43
CA SER A 269 -13.64 -16.32 0.30
C SER A 269 -13.80 -15.69 -1.08
N GLY A 270 -14.18 -16.49 -2.08
CA GLY A 270 -14.49 -16.04 -3.44
C GLY A 270 -15.86 -15.39 -3.50
N VAL A 271 -15.90 -14.13 -3.94
CA VAL A 271 -17.12 -13.42 -4.28
C VAL A 271 -17.20 -13.36 -5.79
N ASP A 272 -18.31 -13.83 -6.37
CA ASP A 272 -18.54 -13.63 -7.79
C ASP A 272 -18.90 -12.16 -8.05
N ILE A 273 -17.90 -11.39 -8.48
CA ILE A 273 -18.02 -9.97 -8.79
C ILE A 273 -18.38 -9.77 -10.28
N SER A 274 -18.43 -10.83 -11.09
CA SER A 274 -18.71 -10.71 -12.53
C SER A 274 -20.08 -10.07 -12.79
N SER A 275 -21.08 -10.46 -11.99
CA SER A 275 -22.48 -10.00 -12.07
C SER A 275 -22.78 -8.68 -11.37
N TYR A 276 -21.84 -8.11 -10.61
CA TYR A 276 -22.09 -6.91 -9.81
C TYR A 276 -22.17 -5.63 -10.66
N PRO A 277 -23.09 -4.69 -10.36
CA PRO A 277 -23.02 -3.35 -10.90
C PRO A 277 -21.69 -2.68 -10.56
N PHE A 278 -21.15 -1.88 -11.48
CA PHE A 278 -19.82 -1.27 -11.32
C PHE A 278 -19.62 -0.50 -9.99
N PRO A 279 -20.56 0.33 -9.50
CA PRO A 279 -20.41 0.98 -8.19
C PRO A 279 -20.30 -0.01 -7.03
N LEU A 280 -20.98 -1.15 -7.11
CA LEU A 280 -20.92 -2.20 -6.10
C LEU A 280 -19.57 -2.95 -6.13
N LYS A 281 -18.93 -3.06 -7.31
CA LYS A 281 -17.56 -3.59 -7.44
C LYS A 281 -16.57 -2.72 -6.67
N VAL A 282 -16.62 -1.40 -6.89
CA VAL A 282 -15.76 -0.43 -6.20
C VAL A 282 -16.02 -0.45 -4.69
N PHE A 283 -17.29 -0.51 -4.27
CA PHE A 283 -17.65 -0.65 -2.86
C PHE A 283 -17.06 -1.93 -2.24
N THR A 284 -17.18 -3.06 -2.95
CA THR A 284 -16.66 -4.35 -2.50
C THR A 284 -15.14 -4.29 -2.34
N PHE A 285 -14.43 -3.71 -3.30
CA PHE A 285 -12.98 -3.50 -3.21
C PHE A 285 -12.57 -2.66 -2.00
N LEU A 286 -13.24 -1.53 -1.75
CA LEU A 286 -12.82 -0.61 -0.70
C LEU A 286 -13.25 -1.04 0.70
N TYR A 287 -14.45 -1.61 0.86
CA TYR A 287 -15.10 -1.72 2.18
C TYR A 287 -15.44 -3.15 2.59
N ARG A 288 -15.24 -4.18 1.76
CA ARG A 288 -15.39 -5.58 2.21
C ARG A 288 -14.02 -6.19 2.58
N PRO A 289 -13.98 -7.22 3.45
CA PRO A 289 -15.08 -7.84 4.20
C PRO A 289 -15.71 -6.92 5.24
N LEU A 290 -17.02 -7.06 5.43
CA LEU A 290 -17.76 -6.50 6.58
C LEU A 290 -18.15 -7.64 7.53
N PHE A 291 -18.84 -7.32 8.64
CA PHE A 291 -19.21 -8.31 9.68
C PHE A 291 -20.06 -9.50 9.19
N PHE A 292 -20.63 -9.43 8.00
CA PHE A 292 -21.36 -10.54 7.38
C PHE A 292 -20.46 -11.49 6.57
N ASP A 293 -19.20 -11.13 6.32
CA ASP A 293 -18.20 -11.90 5.57
C ASP A 293 -17.15 -12.54 6.50
N ILE A 294 -17.51 -12.83 7.75
CA ILE A 294 -16.56 -13.30 8.76
C ILE A 294 -16.22 -14.76 8.51
N ASN A 295 -15.01 -14.99 8.00
CA ASN A 295 -14.43 -16.32 7.78
C ASN A 295 -13.23 -16.61 8.71
N GLY A 296 -13.12 -15.89 9.84
CA GLY A 296 -12.07 -16.09 10.84
C GLY A 296 -11.66 -14.82 11.59
N VAL A 297 -10.72 -14.94 12.54
CA VAL A 297 -10.27 -13.83 13.41
C VAL A 297 -9.69 -12.67 12.60
N LEU A 298 -8.92 -12.95 11.55
CA LEU A 298 -8.38 -11.92 10.64
C LEU A 298 -9.50 -11.16 9.91
N ALA A 299 -10.58 -11.85 9.51
CA ALA A 299 -11.72 -11.22 8.86
C ALA A 299 -12.52 -10.32 9.83
N ILE A 300 -12.59 -10.67 11.12
CA ILE A 300 -13.21 -9.81 12.15
C ILE A 300 -12.42 -8.50 12.29
N VAL A 301 -11.10 -8.61 12.45
CA VAL A 301 -10.22 -7.44 12.58
C VAL A 301 -10.34 -6.55 11.34
N ALA A 302 -10.30 -7.16 10.15
CA ALA A 302 -10.50 -6.43 8.90
C ALA A 302 -11.87 -5.77 8.76
N SER A 303 -12.93 -6.40 9.29
CA SER A 303 -14.29 -5.84 9.26
C SER A 303 -14.40 -4.55 10.08
N PHE A 304 -13.76 -4.48 11.25
CA PHE A 304 -13.73 -3.26 12.06
C PHE A 304 -13.02 -2.10 11.35
N GLU A 305 -11.87 -2.38 10.72
CA GLU A 305 -11.16 -1.36 9.96
C GLU A 305 -11.95 -0.89 8.75
N ASN A 306 -12.54 -1.81 8.01
CA ASN A 306 -13.33 -1.49 6.84
C ASN A 306 -14.58 -0.68 7.21
N LEU A 307 -15.20 -0.96 8.35
CA LEU A 307 -16.26 -0.13 8.91
C LEU A 307 -15.74 1.28 9.21
N LEU A 308 -14.56 1.42 9.82
CA LEU A 308 -13.97 2.74 10.07
C LEU A 308 -13.74 3.49 8.76
N LEU A 309 -13.13 2.85 7.75
CA LEU A 309 -12.92 3.44 6.43
C LEU A 309 -14.25 3.86 5.79
N LEU A 310 -15.28 3.03 5.89
CA LEU A 310 -16.62 3.33 5.38
C LEU A 310 -17.22 4.55 6.06
N VAL A 311 -17.13 4.65 7.40
CA VAL A 311 -17.63 5.79 8.17
C VAL A 311 -16.90 7.08 7.81
N LEU A 312 -15.56 7.02 7.65
CA LEU A 312 -14.75 8.16 7.22
C LEU A 312 -15.13 8.62 5.81
N SER A 313 -15.23 7.69 4.86
CA SER A 313 -15.66 7.97 3.49
C SER A 313 -17.08 8.54 3.43
N TRP A 314 -18.01 8.00 4.21
CA TRP A 314 -19.38 8.50 4.30
C TRP A 314 -19.41 9.94 4.82
N ARG A 315 -18.64 10.23 5.87
CA ARG A 315 -18.52 11.60 6.39
C ARG A 315 -17.92 12.53 5.33
N PHE A 316 -16.93 12.09 4.56
CA PHE A 316 -16.37 12.86 3.44
C PHE A 316 -17.42 13.17 2.36
N ILE A 317 -18.21 12.17 1.94
CA ILE A 317 -19.28 12.35 0.94
C ILE A 317 -20.31 13.38 1.39
N ARG A 318 -20.63 13.44 2.69
CA ARG A 318 -21.54 14.46 3.25
C ARG A 318 -20.99 15.88 3.24
N LEU A 319 -19.69 16.08 3.02
CA LEU A 319 -19.05 17.41 2.96
C LEU A 319 -18.96 18.00 1.54
N ASN A 320 -19.69 17.42 0.58
CA ASN A 320 -19.67 17.81 -0.83
C ASN A 320 -18.26 17.67 -1.47
N PRO A 321 -17.88 16.44 -1.88
CA PRO A 321 -16.60 16.12 -2.47
C PRO A 321 -16.19 17.01 -3.65
N ILE A 322 -17.14 17.45 -4.47
CA ILE A 322 -16.87 18.28 -5.65
C ILE A 322 -16.36 19.66 -5.22
N LYS A 323 -17.01 20.28 -4.24
CA LYS A 323 -16.59 21.58 -3.70
C LYS A 323 -15.21 21.49 -3.06
N ILE A 324 -14.94 20.42 -2.33
CA ILE A 324 -13.65 20.15 -1.69
C ILE A 324 -12.56 19.97 -2.75
N PHE A 325 -12.79 19.08 -3.73
CA PHE A 325 -11.82 18.78 -4.79
C PHE A 325 -11.41 20.03 -5.57
N ASN A 326 -12.37 20.89 -5.91
CA ASN A 326 -12.09 22.12 -6.65
C ASN A 326 -11.24 23.11 -5.85
N ALA A 327 -11.44 23.17 -4.54
CA ALA A 327 -10.70 24.08 -3.67
C ALA A 327 -9.41 23.49 -3.07
N ALA A 328 -9.16 22.20 -3.29
CA ALA A 328 -8.01 21.51 -2.74
C ALA A 328 -6.72 21.78 -3.51
N ASN A 329 -5.60 21.54 -2.84
CA ASN A 329 -4.27 21.69 -3.42
C ASN A 329 -3.88 20.51 -4.31
N TYR A 330 -2.74 20.66 -4.98
CA TYR A 330 -2.08 19.65 -5.79
C TYR A 330 -2.04 18.27 -5.13
N MET A 331 -1.57 18.20 -3.88
CA MET A 331 -1.35 16.94 -3.17
C MET A 331 -2.67 16.16 -3.00
N PHE A 332 -3.72 16.84 -2.56
CA PHE A 332 -5.05 16.24 -2.43
C PHE A 332 -5.58 15.75 -3.77
N LYS A 333 -5.51 16.56 -4.83
CA LYS A 333 -5.98 16.19 -6.17
C LYS A 333 -5.25 14.96 -6.70
N SER A 334 -3.93 14.90 -6.53
CA SER A 334 -3.11 13.75 -6.94
C SER A 334 -3.44 12.48 -6.17
N MET A 335 -3.58 12.54 -4.85
CA MET A 335 -3.95 11.38 -4.03
C MET A 335 -5.39 10.92 -4.31
N PHE A 336 -6.30 11.84 -4.60
CA PHE A 336 -7.66 11.54 -5.02
C PHE A 336 -7.69 10.79 -6.35
N ILE A 337 -6.98 11.28 -7.36
CA ILE A 337 -6.89 10.60 -8.67
C ILE A 337 -6.24 9.21 -8.52
N PHE A 338 -5.19 9.09 -7.71
CA PHE A 338 -4.51 7.82 -7.44
C PHE A 338 -5.46 6.78 -6.84
N LEU A 339 -6.25 7.19 -5.84
CA LEU A 339 -7.28 6.34 -5.24
C LEU A 339 -8.33 5.91 -6.27
N ILE A 340 -8.81 6.83 -7.12
CA ILE A 340 -9.85 6.51 -8.11
C ILE A 340 -9.33 5.55 -9.18
N ILE A 341 -8.17 5.83 -9.78
CA ILE A 341 -7.58 4.96 -10.82
C ILE A 341 -7.35 3.55 -10.25
N GLY A 342 -6.79 3.46 -9.05
CA GLY A 342 -6.56 2.19 -8.36
C GLY A 342 -7.85 1.44 -8.07
N SER A 343 -8.80 2.09 -7.42
CA SER A 343 -10.07 1.45 -7.01
C SER A 343 -10.86 0.95 -8.20
N VAL A 344 -10.93 1.73 -9.29
CA VAL A 344 -11.61 1.32 -10.53
C VAL A 344 -10.93 0.10 -11.14
N THR A 345 -9.61 0.15 -11.33
CA THR A 345 -8.88 -0.94 -12.00
C THR A 345 -8.98 -2.24 -11.21
N PHE A 346 -8.68 -2.22 -9.91
CA PHE A 346 -8.65 -3.43 -9.10
C PHE A 346 -10.05 -4.01 -8.80
N SER A 347 -11.09 -3.17 -8.77
CA SER A 347 -12.47 -3.64 -8.55
C SER A 347 -13.01 -4.54 -9.67
N ILE A 348 -12.43 -4.46 -10.87
CA ILE A 348 -12.88 -5.24 -12.04
C ILE A 348 -12.29 -6.66 -12.04
N ILE A 349 -11.14 -6.85 -11.38
CA ILE A 349 -10.32 -8.07 -11.50
C ILE A 349 -10.51 -8.98 -10.30
N LEU A 350 -10.37 -8.43 -9.09
CA LEU A 350 -10.14 -9.23 -7.90
C LEU A 350 -11.46 -9.81 -7.38
N GLY A 351 -11.66 -11.11 -7.52
CA GLY A 351 -12.83 -11.82 -6.96
C GLY A 351 -12.66 -12.30 -5.51
N ASN A 352 -11.44 -12.30 -4.97
CA ASN A 352 -11.12 -12.88 -3.66
C ASN A 352 -10.96 -11.79 -2.59
N LEU A 353 -11.77 -11.85 -1.52
CA LEU A 353 -11.76 -10.85 -0.44
C LEU A 353 -10.41 -10.75 0.30
N GLY A 354 -9.68 -11.85 0.43
CA GLY A 354 -8.34 -11.87 1.05
C GLY A 354 -7.31 -11.13 0.20
N ILE A 355 -7.32 -11.36 -1.12
CA ILE A 355 -6.44 -10.65 -2.05
C ILE A 355 -6.81 -9.16 -2.08
N MET A 356 -8.10 -8.83 -2.08
CA MET A 356 -8.59 -7.44 -2.04
C MET A 356 -8.08 -6.69 -0.81
N LEU A 357 -8.07 -7.32 0.38
CA LEU A 357 -7.52 -6.71 1.58
C LEU A 357 -6.03 -6.34 1.43
N ARG A 358 -5.22 -7.23 0.85
CA ARG A 358 -3.79 -6.98 0.59
C ARG A 358 -3.58 -5.88 -0.44
N GLN A 359 -4.28 -5.94 -1.57
CA GLN A 359 -4.14 -4.99 -2.69
C GLN A 359 -4.65 -3.60 -2.35
N LYS A 360 -5.72 -3.51 -1.54
CA LYS A 360 -6.26 -2.25 -1.04
C LYS A 360 -5.25 -1.48 -0.19
N ASN A 361 -4.33 -2.17 0.50
CA ASN A 361 -3.40 -1.57 1.44
C ASN A 361 -2.58 -0.41 0.82
N MET A 362 -2.28 -0.50 -0.48
CA MET A 362 -1.56 0.53 -1.23
C MET A 362 -2.32 1.87 -1.34
N PHE A 363 -3.64 1.81 -1.28
CA PHE A 363 -4.53 2.95 -1.46
C PHE A 363 -5.09 3.51 -0.15
N ILE A 364 -5.04 2.74 0.95
CA ILE A 364 -5.53 3.17 2.28
C ILE A 364 -4.93 4.50 2.73
N PRO A 365 -3.60 4.74 2.64
CA PRO A 365 -3.03 6.04 3.02
C PRO A 365 -3.62 7.21 2.22
N ALA A 366 -3.91 7.02 0.93
CA ALA A 366 -4.56 8.03 0.10
C ALA A 366 -6.00 8.30 0.54
N LEU A 367 -6.77 7.23 0.80
CA LEU A 367 -8.14 7.36 1.32
C LEU A 367 -8.19 8.10 2.66
N LEU A 368 -7.32 7.72 3.59
CA LEU A 368 -7.21 8.36 4.90
C LEU A 368 -6.81 9.84 4.77
N PHE A 369 -5.86 10.15 3.89
CA PHE A 369 -5.43 11.53 3.64
C PHE A 369 -6.58 12.38 3.13
N ILE A 370 -7.31 11.90 2.12
CA ILE A 370 -8.46 12.60 1.53
C ILE A 370 -9.52 12.90 2.60
N CYS A 371 -9.88 11.90 3.42
CA CYS A 371 -10.88 12.08 4.46
C CYS A 371 -10.44 13.11 5.51
N LEU A 372 -9.24 12.95 6.07
CA LEU A 372 -8.76 13.82 7.14
C LEU A 372 -8.46 15.24 6.67
N TRP A 373 -7.87 15.40 5.47
CA TRP A 373 -7.66 16.71 4.87
C TRP A 373 -8.99 17.44 4.65
N SER A 374 -10.00 16.74 4.14
CA SER A 374 -11.34 17.29 3.93
C SER A 374 -11.99 17.76 5.23
N PHE A 375 -11.80 17.02 6.32
CA PHE A 375 -12.33 17.42 7.62
C PHE A 375 -11.58 18.63 8.19
N SER A 376 -10.26 18.67 8.02
CA SER A 376 -9.44 19.83 8.38
C SER A 376 -9.87 21.09 7.63
N TYR A 377 -10.06 20.98 6.32
CA TYR A 377 -10.49 22.09 5.46
C TYR A 377 -11.85 22.67 5.87
N ASN A 378 -12.80 21.80 6.24
CA ASN A 378 -14.10 22.27 6.69
C ASN A 378 -14.07 22.85 8.11
N ALA A 379 -13.17 22.36 8.97
CA ALA A 379 -12.98 22.91 10.30
C ALA A 379 -12.37 24.33 10.25
N GLU A 380 -11.44 24.59 9.32
CA GLU A 380 -10.85 25.91 9.11
C GLU A 380 -11.85 26.97 8.62
N LYS A 381 -12.91 26.54 7.92
CA LYS A 381 -13.95 27.42 7.39
C LYS A 381 -15.09 27.73 8.35
N LYS A 382 -15.14 27.05 9.50
CA LYS A 382 -16.08 27.31 10.59
C LYS A 382 -15.45 28.21 11.61
#